data_AF-A0A380JG85-F1
#
_entry.id   AF-A0A380JG85-F1
#
_cell.length_a   1.000
_cell.length_b   1.000
_cell.length_c   1.000
_cell.angle_alpha   90.00
_cell.angle_beta   90.00
_cell.angle_gamma   90.00
#
_symmetry.space_group_name_H-M   'P 1'
#
loop_
_entity.id
_entity.type
_entity.pdbx_description
1 polymer ?
#
loop_
_entity_poly.entity_id
_entity_poly.type
_entity_poly.pdbx_seq_one_letter_code
_entity_poly.pdbx_strand_id
1 'polypeptide(L)'
;MPEHVHMLILIPPKLSISDFMGYLKNKSSLMIFDKHANLKYKYGNRKFWARGYYVSTVGLNEKTVAKYIREQEKDDIALDKLSVKEYEDPFSDGGFRSR
;
A
#
# COMPACT_ATOMS: atom_id res chain seq x y z
N MET A 1 7.36 1.50 9.51
CA MET A 1 5.99 1.34 8.93
C MET A 1 6.00 1.55 7.42
N PRO A 2 5.46 0.62 6.62
CA PRO A 2 5.33 0.81 5.17
C PRO A 2 4.22 1.85 4.88
N GLU A 3 4.62 3.12 4.74
CA GLU A 3 3.70 4.24 4.45
C GLU A 3 3.27 4.32 2.97
N HIS A 4 3.70 3.38 2.12
CA HIS A 4 3.48 3.38 0.68
C HIS A 4 3.52 1.96 0.09
N VAL A 5 3.01 1.82 -1.13
CA VAL A 5 2.98 0.54 -1.86
C VAL A 5 3.67 0.71 -3.21
N HIS A 6 4.60 -0.20 -3.51
CA HIS A 6 5.25 -0.31 -4.82
C HIS A 6 4.57 -1.38 -5.67
N MET A 7 4.29 -1.08 -6.93
CA MET A 7 3.67 -2.02 -7.85
C MET A 7 4.35 -1.96 -9.22
N LEU A 8 4.60 -3.13 -9.79
CA LEU A 8 4.98 -3.29 -11.20
C LEU A 8 3.76 -3.83 -11.95
N ILE A 9 3.22 -3.04 -12.88
CA ILE A 9 1.95 -3.32 -13.55
C ILE A 9 2.05 -3.08 -15.05
N LEU A 10 1.36 -3.92 -15.82
CA LEU A 10 1.17 -3.74 -17.25
C LEU A 10 -0.16 -3.03 -17.50
N ILE A 11 -0.12 -1.80 -18.01
CA ILE A 11 -1.31 -1.01 -18.36
C ILE A 11 -1.44 -0.96 -19.89
N PRO A 12 -2.59 -1.36 -20.47
CA PRO A 12 -2.85 -1.17 -21.89
C PRO A 12 -2.74 0.32 -22.28
N PRO A 13 -2.08 0.67 -23.40
CA PRO A 13 -1.81 2.06 -23.76
C PRO A 13 -3.08 2.90 -24.06
N LYS A 14 -4.21 2.23 -24.30
CA LYS A 14 -5.54 2.85 -24.45
C LYS A 14 -6.13 3.39 -23.14
N LEU A 15 -5.59 2.98 -21.99
CA LEU A 15 -6.03 3.43 -20.68
C LEU A 15 -5.08 4.50 -20.17
N SER A 16 -5.64 5.61 -19.70
CA SER A 16 -4.83 6.62 -19.00
C SER A 16 -4.36 6.07 -17.66
N ILE A 17 -3.09 6.34 -17.34
CA ILE A 17 -2.50 6.03 -16.03
C ILE A 17 -3.28 6.73 -14.91
N SER A 18 -3.75 7.97 -15.14
CA SER A 18 -4.51 8.71 -14.13
C SER A 18 -5.83 8.02 -13.78
N ASP A 19 -6.51 7.49 -14.78
CA ASP A 19 -7.82 6.86 -14.60
C ASP A 19 -7.66 5.52 -13.90
N PHE A 20 -6.64 4.75 -14.31
CA PHE A 20 -6.27 3.51 -13.65
C PHE A 20 -5.93 3.75 -12.17
N MET A 21 -5.07 4.72 -11.87
CA MET A 21 -4.69 5.04 -10.48
C MET A 21 -5.85 5.59 -9.67
N GLY A 22 -6.72 6.40 -10.28
CA GLY A 22 -7.94 6.90 -9.66
C GLY A 22 -8.86 5.74 -9.26
N TYR A 23 -9.12 4.81 -10.17
CA TYR A 23 -9.90 3.61 -9.89
C TYR A 23 -9.27 2.76 -8.78
N LEU A 24 -7.97 2.44 -8.92
CA LEU A 24 -7.25 1.57 -7.99
C LEU A 24 -7.27 2.13 -6.56
N LYS A 25 -6.90 3.41 -6.38
CA LYS A 25 -6.86 4.07 -5.07
C LYS A 25 -8.25 4.19 -4.44
N ASN A 26 -9.26 4.53 -5.23
CA ASN A 26 -10.63 4.67 -4.73
C ASN A 26 -11.22 3.31 -4.33
N LYS A 27 -11.10 2.30 -5.18
CA LYS A 27 -11.66 0.97 -4.92
C LYS A 27 -10.97 0.28 -3.75
N SER A 28 -9.64 0.34 -3.68
CA SER A 28 -8.89 -0.21 -2.54
C SER A 28 -9.24 0.49 -1.23
N SER A 29 -9.36 1.82 -1.20
CA SER A 29 -9.78 2.55 0.01
C SER A 29 -11.13 2.05 0.52
N LEU A 30 -12.11 1.87 -0.38
CA LEU A 30 -13.42 1.33 -0.01
C LEU A 30 -13.30 -0.07 0.59
N MET A 31 -12.55 -0.96 -0.05
CA MET A 31 -12.36 -2.34 0.42
C MET A 31 -11.64 -2.41 1.77
N ILE A 32 -10.67 -1.53 2.02
CA ILE A 32 -9.91 -1.48 3.27
C ILE A 32 -10.81 -1.02 4.42
N PHE A 33 -11.60 0.05 4.22
CA PHE A 33 -12.52 0.51 5.26
C PHE A 33 -13.70 -0.44 5.51
N ASP A 34 -14.07 -1.25 4.52
CA ASP A 34 -15.09 -2.30 4.67
C ASP A 34 -14.54 -3.48 5.50
N LYS A 35 -13.32 -3.94 5.21
CA LYS A 35 -12.67 -5.05 5.93
C LYS A 35 -12.18 -4.67 7.33
N HIS A 36 -11.61 -3.48 7.48
CA HIS A 36 -10.98 -3.01 8.72
C HIS A 36 -11.71 -1.78 9.23
N ALA A 37 -12.91 -2.01 9.77
CA ALA A 37 -13.80 -0.96 10.23
C ALA A 37 -13.20 -0.09 11.36
N ASN A 38 -12.21 -0.59 12.10
CA ASN A 38 -11.44 0.13 13.12
C ASN A 38 -10.59 1.26 12.52
N LEU A 39 -10.14 1.14 11.27
CA LEU A 39 -9.32 2.17 10.61
C LEU A 39 -10.08 3.48 10.40
N LYS A 40 -11.41 3.49 10.41
CA LYS A 40 -12.21 4.72 10.32
C LYS A 40 -11.91 5.71 11.45
N TYR A 41 -11.49 5.22 12.63
CA TYR A 41 -11.15 6.06 13.78
C TYR A 41 -9.74 6.67 13.65
N LYS A 42 -8.81 5.95 13.02
CA LYS A 42 -7.46 6.44 12.71
C LYS A 42 -7.46 7.41 11.52
N TYR A 43 -8.31 7.16 10.52
CA TYR A 43 -8.47 7.97 9.32
C TYR A 43 -9.85 8.64 9.31
N GLY A 44 -10.08 9.59 10.22
CA GLY A 44 -11.40 10.20 10.47
C GLY A 44 -12.10 10.86 9.27
N ASN A 45 -11.37 11.16 8.18
CA ASN A 45 -11.92 11.66 6.92
C ASN A 45 -12.11 10.57 5.85
N ARG A 46 -11.92 9.29 6.20
CA ARG A 46 -11.94 8.11 5.32
C ARG A 46 -11.02 8.24 4.10
N LYS A 47 -9.91 8.97 4.22
CA LYS A 47 -8.86 9.01 3.20
C LYS A 47 -7.75 8.05 3.59
N PHE A 48 -7.61 6.97 2.83
CA PHE A 48 -6.56 5.99 3.05
C PHE A 48 -5.27 6.40 2.32
N TRP A 49 -5.37 6.81 1.06
CA TRP A 49 -4.22 7.23 0.25
C TRP A 49 -3.98 8.74 0.27
N ALA A 50 -2.71 9.14 0.13
CA ALA A 50 -2.35 10.51 -0.22
C ALA A 50 -2.95 10.92 -1.57
N ARG A 51 -3.07 12.23 -1.84
CA ARG A 51 -3.63 12.75 -3.11
C ARG A 51 -2.79 12.33 -4.33
N GLY A 52 -1.46 12.40 -4.20
CA GLY A 52 -0.51 12.09 -5.27
C GLY A 52 -0.23 10.59 -5.47
N TYR A 53 0.48 10.29 -6.54
CA TYR A 53 1.12 9.00 -6.81
C TYR A 53 2.36 9.24 -7.66
N TYR A 54 3.32 8.33 -7.61
CA TYR A 54 4.51 8.34 -8.48
C TYR A 54 4.36 7.24 -9.53
N VAL A 55 4.80 7.51 -10.75
CA VAL A 55 4.84 6.53 -11.83
C VAL A 55 6.09 6.72 -12.67
N SER A 56 6.72 5.62 -13.07
CA SER A 56 7.84 5.59 -13.98
C SER A 56 7.65 4.45 -14.98
N THR A 57 7.95 4.70 -16.24
CA THR A 57 7.90 3.67 -17.29
C THR A 57 9.14 2.79 -17.20
N VAL A 58 8.94 1.48 -17.19
CA VAL A 58 10.02 0.49 -17.15
C VAL A 58 10.13 -0.19 -18.51
N GLY A 59 11.36 -0.28 -19.03
CA GLY A 59 11.68 -0.99 -20.27
C GLY A 59 12.61 -2.18 -19.98
N LEU A 60 13.82 -2.12 -20.55
CA LEU A 60 14.82 -3.20 -20.48
C LEU A 60 15.24 -3.63 -19.05
N ASN A 61 15.00 -2.77 -18.05
CA ASN A 61 15.39 -3.00 -16.66
C ASN A 61 14.30 -3.68 -15.80
N GLU A 62 13.25 -4.23 -16.43
CA GLU A 62 12.10 -4.81 -15.73
C GLU A 62 12.48 -5.84 -14.65
N LYS A 63 13.42 -6.74 -14.96
CA LYS A 63 13.87 -7.77 -14.02
C LYS A 63 14.52 -7.17 -12.77
N THR A 64 15.30 -6.12 -12.93
CA THR A 64 15.97 -5.43 -11.83
C THR A 64 14.96 -4.70 -10.95
N VAL A 65 13.99 -4.01 -11.56
CA VAL A 65 12.92 -3.32 -10.81
C VAL A 65 12.03 -4.32 -10.08
N ALA A 66 11.67 -5.43 -10.73
CA ALA A 66 10.87 -6.49 -10.11
C ALA A 66 11.60 -7.12 -8.91
N LYS A 67 12.91 -7.32 -9.01
CA LYS A 67 13.74 -7.80 -7.91
C LYS A 67 13.73 -6.81 -6.74
N TYR A 68 13.99 -5.53 -7.04
CA TYR A 68 13.98 -4.45 -6.04
C TYR A 68 12.65 -4.40 -5.27
N ILE A 69 11.51 -4.39 -5.97
CA ILE A 69 10.18 -4.34 -5.32
C ILE A 69 9.95 -5.54 -4.38
N ARG A 70 10.38 -6.74 -4.77
CA ARG A 70 10.21 -7.95 -3.94
C ARG A 70 11.09 -7.96 -2.69
N GLU A 71 12.26 -7.34 -2.77
CA GLU A 71 13.23 -7.31 -1.69
C GLU A 71 13.01 -6.13 -0.74
N GLN A 72 12.36 -5.06 -1.23
CA GLN A 72 12.16 -3.82 -0.48
C GLN A 72 11.44 -4.00 0.85
N GLU A 73 10.38 -4.81 0.91
CA GLU A 73 9.69 -5.07 2.19
C GLU A 73 10.61 -5.72 3.22
N LYS A 74 11.53 -6.61 2.79
CA LYS A 74 12.47 -7.27 3.71
C LYS A 74 13.51 -6.31 4.25
N ASP A 75 14.01 -5.45 3.38
CA ASP A 75 15.02 -4.45 3.75
C ASP A 75 14.41 -3.39 4.68
N ASP A 76 13.19 -2.93 4.40
CA ASP A 76 12.45 -2.01 5.25
C ASP A 76 12.16 -2.63 6.63
N ILE A 77 11.75 -3.91 6.68
CA ILE A 77 11.54 -4.64 7.94
C ILE A 77 12.85 -4.80 8.72
N ALA A 78 13.95 -5.12 8.05
CA ALA A 78 15.25 -5.26 8.70
C ALA A 78 15.73 -3.94 9.32
N LEU A 79 15.53 -2.83 8.62
CA LEU A 79 15.81 -1.48 9.11
C LEU A 79 14.89 -1.08 10.28
N ASP A 80 13.59 -1.37 10.20
CA ASP A 80 12.63 -1.03 11.28
C ASP A 80 12.97 -1.80 12.57
N LYS A 81 13.37 -3.09 12.48
CA LYS A 81 13.80 -3.91 13.63
C LYS A 81 15.10 -3.46 14.29
N LEU A 82 15.96 -2.75 13.55
CA LEU A 82 17.17 -2.13 14.11
C LEU A 82 16.84 -0.83 14.87
N SER A 83 15.68 -0.22 14.58
CA SER A 83 15.18 0.94 15.31
C SER A 83 14.29 0.48 16.47
N VAL A 84 14.54 0.98 17.69
CA VAL A 84 13.81 0.55 18.90
C VAL A 84 12.41 1.18 18.95
N LYS A 85 11.52 0.76 18.05
CA LYS A 85 10.13 1.21 18.03
C LYS A 85 9.22 0.02 17.72
N GLU A 86 8.67 -0.56 18.78
CA GLU A 86 7.57 -1.51 18.69
C GLU A 86 6.32 -0.75 18.23
N TYR A 87 5.85 -1.07 17.03
CA TYR A 87 4.62 -0.50 16.47
C TYR A 87 3.52 -1.56 16.50
N GLU A 88 2.34 -1.20 17.03
CA GLU A 88 1.14 -2.04 16.92
C GLU A 88 0.69 -2.13 15.45
N ASP A 89 0.37 -3.35 14.98
CA ASP A 89 -0.15 -3.58 13.64
C ASP A 89 -1.56 -2.96 13.49
N PRO A 90 -1.74 -1.92 12.66
CA PRO A 90 -3.04 -1.25 12.50
C PRO A 90 -4.09 -2.11 11.79
N PHE A 91 -3.68 -3.23 11.17
CA PHE A 91 -4.57 -4.20 10.51
C PHE A 91 -4.77 -5.47 11.33
N SER A 92 -4.17 -5.57 12.52
CA SER A 92 -4.47 -6.67 13.43
C SER A 92 -5.93 -6.55 13.86
N ASP A 93 -6.73 -7.57 13.52
CA ASP A 93 -8.09 -7.72 14.02
C ASP A 93 -7.99 -8.06 15.51
N GLY A 94 -7.81 -7.04 16.35
CA GLY A 94 -7.79 -7.18 17.79
C GLY A 94 -8.97 -8.05 18.21
N GLY A 95 -8.66 -9.22 18.77
CA GLY A 95 -9.61 -10.29 19.02
C GLY A 95 -10.78 -9.83 19.88
N PHE A 96 -11.91 -9.52 19.24
CA PHE A 96 -13.21 -9.46 19.89
C PHE A 96 -14.11 -10.54 19.27
N ARG A 97 -13.71 -11.79 19.53
CA ARG A 97 -14.60 -12.93 19.53
C ARG A 97 -14.54 -13.58 20.91
N SER A 98 -15.15 -12.93 21.89
CA SER A 98 -15.80 -13.64 23.00
C SER A 98 -17.23 -13.12 23.09
N ARG A 99 -18.14 -14.08 23.23
CA ARG A 99 -19.51 -13.86 23.68
C ARG A 99 -19.52 -13.21 25.07
#